data_AF-A0A2A7MHU1-F1
#
_entry.id   AF-A0A2A7MHU1-F1
#
_cell.length_a   1.000
_cell.length_b   1.000
_cell.length_c   1.000
_cell.angle_alpha   90.00
_cell.angle_beta   90.00
_cell.angle_gamma   90.00
#
_symmetry.space_group_name_H-M   'P 1'
#
loop_
_entity.id
_entity.type
_entity.pdbx_description
1 polymer ?
#
loop_
_entity_poly.entity_id
_entity_poly.type
_entity_poly.pdbx_seq_one_letter_code
_entity_poly.pdbx_strand_id
1 'polypeptide(L)'
;MTYESFKSSKIFKSLMIFSCTLFIVCFALTSKGTIALAKTLDSTNFEDYTLTLEERGDYKEKLVGSDFNLKFDEENKVAYFNENLLKECVNNLNCVNQKVLIKAQNARFEYENNKYVIVKEVQGNEVVKDYLYEKIVNAIKNGDKTLNLEEEGCYILPTLTSDSESMKSTLALLNKYASTKITYNFAGKTKYVDGSVIKDWISVDGNNNVTINESRVKGFVDYMAYIYSTELGKTIVVSGGSNGNNNSWSIDSAAETKALIDHIKYGEVLSKHPAYKQNASGSYFSNVGNTFVEVDITKQHIWYYKNGYLVTQGDIVTGNLSVSGCATPTGVYSLNFKQRDTKLIGQDYESPVSYWMPFIGNSIGLHDASWRWQFGGEIYKTNGSHGCVNLPYNVAQTIYDNISPGTKILVHY
;
A
#
# COMPACT_ATOMS: atom_id res chain seq x y z
N MET A 1 8.62 -55.72 3.76
CA MET A 1 8.04 -56.69 2.81
C MET A 1 6.72 -56.12 2.35
N THR A 2 6.44 -55.84 1.07
CA THR A 2 7.19 -55.95 -0.19
C THR A 2 6.30 -55.31 -1.28
N TYR A 3 6.93 -54.54 -2.19
CA TYR A 3 6.79 -54.59 -3.67
C TYR A 3 5.38 -54.49 -4.30
N GLU A 4 5.10 -53.44 -5.09
CA GLU A 4 5.24 -53.38 -6.57
C GLU A 4 4.21 -54.26 -7.30
N SER A 5 3.70 -53.99 -8.50
CA SER A 5 3.76 -52.95 -9.54
C SER A 5 2.81 -53.45 -10.68
N PHE A 6 2.76 -52.74 -11.81
CA PHE A 6 2.10 -53.04 -13.12
C PHE A 6 0.82 -52.24 -13.40
N LYS A 7 0.59 -51.64 -14.58
CA LYS A 7 1.30 -51.48 -15.87
C LYS A 7 0.46 -50.43 -16.64
N SER A 8 1.03 -49.36 -17.20
CA SER A 8 1.57 -49.27 -18.56
C SER A 8 0.59 -49.63 -19.71
N SER A 9 0.20 -48.66 -20.54
CA SER A 9 0.81 -48.45 -21.88
C SER A 9 -0.12 -47.73 -22.87
N LYS A 10 0.39 -46.66 -23.51
CA LYS A 10 0.63 -46.53 -24.98
C LYS A 10 1.04 -45.06 -25.29
N ILE A 11 2.27 -44.71 -25.72
CA ILE A 11 2.95 -44.96 -27.04
C ILE A 11 2.25 -44.10 -28.13
N PHE A 12 2.83 -43.15 -28.89
CA PHE A 12 4.18 -42.90 -29.47
C PHE A 12 4.15 -41.52 -30.21
N LYS A 13 5.11 -40.57 -30.13
CA LYS A 13 6.30 -40.21 -31.00
C LYS A 13 6.52 -38.69 -30.75
N SER A 14 7.67 -38.01 -30.75
CA SER A 14 8.98 -38.13 -31.43
C SER A 14 10.00 -37.30 -30.63
N LEU A 15 11.12 -37.85 -30.16
CA LEU A 15 12.49 -37.60 -30.67
C LEU A 15 12.85 -36.14 -31.00
N MET A 16 13.55 -35.45 -30.09
CA MET A 16 14.70 -34.60 -30.43
C MET A 16 15.56 -34.28 -29.19
N ILE A 17 16.85 -34.55 -29.32
CA ILE A 17 17.95 -34.31 -28.38
C ILE A 17 18.17 -32.80 -28.23
N PHE A 18 18.36 -32.26 -27.02
CA PHE A 18 19.25 -31.10 -26.80
C PHE A 18 19.73 -31.00 -25.34
N SER A 19 21.01 -30.65 -25.22
CA SER A 19 21.87 -30.63 -24.03
C SER A 19 22.16 -29.19 -23.60
N CYS A 20 22.39 -28.99 -22.29
CA CYS A 20 23.08 -27.87 -21.61
C CYS A 20 22.59 -26.42 -21.81
N THR A 21 22.30 -25.68 -20.72
CA THR A 21 23.23 -24.69 -20.12
C THR A 21 22.57 -23.83 -19.02
N LEU A 22 23.42 -23.50 -18.06
CA LEU A 22 23.28 -22.59 -16.91
C LEU A 22 23.14 -21.13 -17.40
N PHE A 23 22.12 -20.41 -16.96
CA PHE A 23 21.88 -19.01 -17.34
C PHE A 23 22.87 -18.08 -16.61
N ILE A 24 23.97 -17.75 -17.29
CA ILE A 24 24.77 -16.54 -17.03
C ILE A 24 24.22 -15.45 -17.96
N VAL A 25 23.87 -14.31 -17.38
CA VAL A 25 23.38 -13.13 -18.10
C VAL A 25 24.51 -12.56 -18.96
N CYS A 26 24.56 -12.98 -20.23
CA CYS A 26 25.32 -12.28 -21.27
C CYS A 26 24.52 -11.04 -21.68
N PHE A 27 24.95 -9.86 -21.24
CA PHE A 27 24.62 -8.64 -21.95
C PHE A 27 25.41 -8.66 -23.27
N ALA A 28 24.70 -8.85 -24.37
CA ALA A 28 25.26 -8.73 -25.71
C ALA A 28 25.60 -7.26 -25.99
N LEU A 29 26.82 -6.85 -25.62
CA LEU A 29 27.49 -5.76 -26.30
C LEU A 29 27.81 -6.26 -27.70
N THR A 30 26.98 -5.86 -28.67
CA THR A 30 27.40 -5.84 -30.07
C THR A 30 28.42 -4.72 -30.22
N SER A 31 29.64 -4.93 -29.72
CA SER A 31 30.76 -4.18 -30.24
C SER A 31 30.88 -4.62 -31.69
N LYS A 32 30.52 -3.72 -32.60
CA LYS A 32 31.10 -3.74 -33.94
C LYS A 32 32.60 -3.58 -33.72
N GLY A 33 33.29 -4.69 -33.51
CA GLY A 33 34.73 -4.77 -33.58
C GLY A 33 35.11 -4.50 -35.02
N THR A 34 35.19 -3.21 -35.37
CA THR A 34 36.09 -2.77 -36.43
C THR A 34 37.45 -3.32 -36.03
N ILE A 35 37.90 -4.36 -36.75
CA ILE A 35 39.30 -4.74 -36.76
C ILE A 35 40.02 -3.54 -37.37
N ALA A 36 40.39 -2.59 -36.52
CA ALA A 36 41.30 -1.54 -36.88
C ALA A 36 42.62 -2.25 -37.20
N LEU A 37 43.01 -2.23 -38.47
CA LEU A 37 44.37 -2.60 -38.85
C LEU A 37 45.31 -1.82 -37.94
N ALA A 38 46.13 -2.53 -37.16
CA ALA A 38 47.22 -1.93 -36.40
C ALA A 38 48.02 -1.06 -37.36
N LYS A 39 47.90 0.27 -37.19
CA LYS A 39 48.66 1.24 -37.98
C LYS A 39 50.12 0.91 -37.72
N THR A 40 50.87 0.56 -38.77
CA THR A 40 52.31 0.39 -38.67
C THR A 40 52.91 1.68 -38.13
N LEU A 41 53.43 1.62 -36.91
CA LEU A 41 54.07 2.71 -36.18
C LEU A 41 55.35 3.15 -36.91
N ASP A 42 55.46 4.44 -37.19
CA ASP A 42 56.67 5.07 -37.71
C ASP A 42 57.57 5.44 -36.53
N SER A 43 58.82 4.99 -36.55
CA SER A 43 59.71 4.93 -35.37
C SER A 43 60.21 6.29 -34.87
N THR A 44 60.00 7.34 -35.65
CA THR A 44 60.53 8.69 -35.40
C THR A 44 59.71 9.56 -34.44
N ASN A 45 58.57 9.05 -33.92
CA ASN A 45 57.53 9.90 -33.31
C ASN A 45 57.21 9.63 -31.83
N PHE A 46 58.06 8.87 -31.13
CA PHE A 46 57.85 8.44 -29.75
C PHE A 46 58.55 9.29 -28.67
N GLU A 47 59.62 10.02 -28.99
CA GLU A 47 60.27 10.95 -28.04
C GLU A 47 59.35 12.14 -27.67
N ASP A 48 58.54 12.62 -28.62
CA ASP A 48 57.52 13.66 -28.42
C ASP A 48 56.11 13.10 -28.18
N TYR A 49 56.00 11.81 -27.81
CA TYR A 49 54.70 11.20 -27.62
C TYR A 49 53.95 11.86 -26.46
N THR A 50 52.71 12.28 -26.72
CA THR A 50 51.77 12.75 -25.71
C THR A 50 50.45 12.02 -25.91
N LEU A 51 49.96 11.37 -24.86
CA LEU A 51 48.59 10.85 -24.80
C LEU A 51 47.72 11.90 -24.12
N THR A 52 46.70 12.38 -24.82
CA THR A 52 45.67 13.24 -24.23
C THR A 52 44.52 12.38 -23.73
N LEU A 53 44.21 12.46 -22.43
CA LEU A 53 43.04 11.84 -21.82
C LEU A 53 41.88 12.84 -21.92
N GLU A 54 40.82 12.47 -22.63
CA GLU A 54 39.58 13.24 -22.67
C GLU A 54 38.64 12.72 -21.59
N GLU A 55 38.39 13.53 -20.58
CA GLU A 55 37.57 13.18 -19.43
C GLU A 55 36.13 13.67 -19.60
N ARG A 56 35.24 13.21 -18.72
CA ARG A 56 33.86 13.69 -18.68
C ARG A 56 33.81 15.22 -18.46
N GLY A 57 33.12 15.91 -19.36
CA GLY A 57 33.11 17.38 -19.44
C GLY A 57 34.11 17.89 -20.45
N ASP A 58 34.60 19.12 -20.29
CA ASP A 58 35.63 19.72 -21.15
C ASP A 58 37.06 19.56 -20.57
N TYR A 59 37.24 18.65 -19.60
CA TYR A 59 38.52 18.41 -18.94
C TYR A 59 39.42 17.52 -19.79
N LYS A 60 40.71 17.87 -19.82
CA LYS A 60 41.73 17.08 -20.51
C LYS A 60 43.00 17.03 -19.69
N GLU A 61 43.59 15.84 -19.60
CA GLU A 61 44.90 15.61 -19.00
C GLU A 61 45.87 15.04 -20.03
N LYS A 62 47.16 15.15 -19.77
CA LYS A 62 48.21 14.70 -20.69
C LYS A 62 49.22 13.84 -19.97
N LEU A 63 49.59 12.74 -20.61
CA LEU A 63 50.74 11.91 -20.23
C LEU A 63 51.81 12.07 -21.31
N VAL A 64 52.98 12.58 -20.92
CA VAL A 64 54.10 12.80 -21.85
C VAL A 64 55.05 11.60 -21.76
N GLY A 65 55.41 11.02 -22.90
CA GLY A 65 56.21 9.80 -23.00
C GLY A 65 57.55 9.87 -22.25
N SER A 66 58.16 11.06 -22.21
CA SER A 66 59.40 11.32 -21.46
C SER A 66 59.26 11.07 -19.96
N ASP A 67 58.09 11.31 -19.36
CA ASP A 67 57.88 11.24 -17.91
C ASP A 67 57.95 9.80 -17.39
N PHE A 68 57.71 8.82 -18.27
CA PHE A 68 57.74 7.39 -17.95
C PHE A 68 58.75 6.59 -18.79
N ASN A 69 59.76 7.28 -19.34
CA ASN A 69 60.84 6.69 -20.14
C ASN A 69 60.31 5.80 -21.29
N LEU A 70 59.30 6.28 -22.01
CA LEU A 70 58.78 5.60 -23.20
C LEU A 70 59.87 5.48 -24.26
N LYS A 71 60.04 4.28 -24.79
CA LYS A 71 60.99 3.95 -25.85
C LYS A 71 60.33 3.00 -26.85
N PHE A 72 60.88 2.98 -28.05
CA PHE A 72 60.42 2.10 -29.11
C PHE A 72 61.56 1.19 -29.55
N ASP A 73 61.28 -0.10 -29.62
CA ASP A 73 62.16 -1.09 -30.23
C ASP A 73 61.81 -1.18 -31.72
N GLU A 74 62.66 -0.62 -32.58
CA GLU A 74 62.45 -0.63 -34.03
C GLU A 74 62.49 -2.03 -34.64
N GLU A 75 63.32 -2.93 -34.11
CA GLU A 75 63.50 -4.29 -34.64
C GLU A 75 62.25 -5.14 -34.37
N ASN A 76 61.73 -5.06 -33.15
CA ASN A 76 60.57 -5.83 -32.74
C ASN A 76 59.23 -5.09 -32.95
N LYS A 77 59.29 -3.80 -33.30
CA LYS A 77 58.13 -2.89 -33.43
C LYS A 77 57.27 -2.83 -32.16
N VAL A 78 57.92 -2.76 -31.00
CA VAL A 78 57.25 -2.76 -29.69
C VAL A 78 57.61 -1.52 -28.89
N ALA A 79 56.59 -0.85 -28.33
CA ALA A 79 56.79 0.20 -27.33
C ALA A 79 57.00 -0.39 -25.93
N TYR A 80 57.96 0.15 -25.18
CA TYR A 80 58.25 -0.24 -23.80
C TYR A 80 58.51 1.00 -22.94
N PHE A 81 58.20 0.92 -21.65
CA PHE A 81 58.27 2.04 -20.72
C PHE A 81 58.59 1.55 -19.29
N ASN A 82 58.92 2.47 -18.39
CA ASN A 82 59.07 2.16 -16.98
C ASN A 82 57.69 2.10 -16.29
N GLU A 83 57.27 0.90 -15.88
CA GLU A 83 55.95 0.71 -15.25
C GLU A 83 55.75 1.49 -13.95
N ASN A 84 56.80 1.67 -13.14
CA ASN A 84 56.68 2.40 -11.88
C ASN A 84 56.46 3.90 -12.15
N LEU A 85 57.22 4.47 -13.09
CA LEU A 85 57.04 5.87 -13.48
C LEU A 85 55.67 6.11 -14.13
N LEU A 86 55.19 5.17 -14.98
CA LEU A 86 53.85 5.30 -15.55
C LEU A 86 52.77 5.24 -14.46
N LYS A 87 52.88 4.32 -13.49
CA LYS A 87 51.95 4.26 -12.35
C LYS A 87 51.96 5.54 -11.53
N GLU A 88 53.13 6.14 -11.29
CA GLU A 88 53.24 7.44 -10.62
C GLU A 88 52.55 8.55 -11.41
N CYS A 89 52.77 8.62 -12.73
CA CYS A 89 52.10 9.58 -13.59
C CYS A 89 50.58 9.42 -13.55
N VAL A 90 50.07 8.18 -13.68
CA VAL A 90 48.63 7.87 -13.62
C VAL A 90 48.04 8.21 -12.26
N ASN A 91 48.74 7.90 -11.15
CA ASN A 91 48.27 8.23 -9.80
C ASN A 91 48.20 9.74 -9.53
N ASN A 92 48.97 10.54 -10.27
CA ASN A 92 48.98 12.00 -10.16
C ASN A 92 47.94 12.68 -11.07
N LEU A 93 47.27 11.94 -11.96
CA LEU A 93 46.16 12.47 -12.75
C LEU A 93 45.06 12.98 -11.83
N ASN A 94 44.50 14.15 -12.13
CA ASN A 94 43.37 14.72 -11.42
C ASN A 94 42.16 13.79 -11.47
N CYS A 95 41.97 13.03 -12.56
CA CYS A 95 40.89 12.06 -12.68
C CYS A 95 41.02 10.88 -11.69
N VAL A 96 42.24 10.58 -11.21
CA VAL A 96 42.55 9.53 -10.23
C VAL A 96 42.66 10.08 -8.81
N ASN A 97 43.28 11.25 -8.66
CA ASN A 97 43.51 11.96 -7.40
C ASN A 97 42.60 13.19 -7.30
N GLN A 98 41.30 12.95 -7.37
CA GLN A 98 40.28 13.99 -7.48
C GLN A 98 40.20 14.85 -6.22
N LYS A 99 40.32 16.18 -6.40
CA LYS A 99 39.99 17.15 -5.34
C LYS A 99 38.49 17.17 -5.02
N VAL A 100 37.65 16.88 -6.02
CA VAL A 100 36.19 16.83 -5.89
C VAL A 100 35.70 15.52 -6.53
N LEU A 101 35.40 14.54 -5.68
CA LEU A 101 34.84 13.25 -6.07
C LEU A 101 33.31 13.31 -6.04
N ILE A 102 32.69 13.07 -7.19
CA ILE A 102 31.23 12.90 -7.34
C ILE A 102 30.98 11.43 -7.61
N LYS A 103 30.38 10.74 -6.65
CA LYS A 103 30.00 9.33 -6.83
C LYS A 103 28.81 9.21 -7.77
N ALA A 104 28.81 8.17 -8.59
CA ALA A 104 27.63 7.79 -9.35
C ALA A 104 26.46 7.49 -8.41
N GLN A 105 25.26 7.93 -8.79
CA GLN A 105 24.02 7.69 -8.06
C GLN A 105 22.95 7.24 -9.03
N ASN A 106 22.27 6.14 -8.70
CA ASN A 106 21.15 5.66 -9.48
C ASN A 106 20.02 6.67 -9.55
N ALA A 107 19.24 6.60 -10.63
CA ALA A 107 17.95 7.27 -10.70
C ALA A 107 17.05 6.78 -9.56
N ARG A 108 16.19 7.67 -9.05
CA ARG A 108 15.32 7.38 -7.90
C ARG A 108 13.90 7.86 -8.13
N PHE A 109 12.98 7.43 -7.28
CA PHE A 109 11.59 7.87 -7.30
C PHE A 109 11.35 8.92 -6.21
N GLU A 110 10.65 9.99 -6.55
CA GLU A 110 10.18 11.00 -5.58
C GLU A 110 8.68 11.22 -5.73
N TYR A 111 8.01 11.49 -4.61
CA TYR A 111 6.57 11.76 -4.59
C TYR A 111 6.33 13.27 -4.53
N GLU A 112 5.82 13.83 -5.62
CA GLU A 112 5.59 15.27 -5.79
C GLU A 112 4.26 15.51 -6.48
N ASN A 113 3.52 16.55 -6.07
CA ASN A 113 2.27 16.94 -6.72
C ASN A 113 1.26 15.76 -6.88
N ASN A 114 1.13 14.94 -5.83
CA ASN A 114 0.27 13.76 -5.77
C ASN A 114 0.62 12.61 -6.74
N LYS A 115 1.84 12.55 -7.25
CA LYS A 115 2.32 11.45 -8.12
C LYS A 115 3.80 11.16 -7.89
N TYR A 116 4.24 9.96 -8.26
CA TYR A 116 5.65 9.64 -8.35
C TYR A 116 6.26 10.18 -9.66
N VAL A 117 7.49 10.66 -9.57
CA VAL A 117 8.35 11.07 -10.67
C VAL A 117 9.71 10.39 -10.58
N ILE A 118 10.43 10.28 -11.69
CA ILE A 118 11.81 9.81 -11.72
C ILE A 118 12.73 11.02 -11.61
N VAL A 119 13.62 11.00 -10.62
CA VAL A 119 14.77 11.90 -10.55
C VAL A 119 15.94 11.24 -11.25
N LYS A 120 16.54 11.97 -12.19
CA LYS A 120 17.62 11.50 -13.06
C LYS A 120 18.84 11.08 -12.23
N GLU A 121 19.48 10.01 -12.70
CA GLU A 121 20.74 9.50 -12.18
C GLU A 121 21.86 10.56 -12.24
N VAL A 122 22.82 10.44 -11.32
CA VAL A 122 24.07 11.20 -11.35
C VAL A 122 25.15 10.28 -11.90
N GLN A 123 25.77 10.68 -13.01
CA GLN A 123 26.76 9.84 -13.69
C GLN A 123 28.07 9.70 -12.90
N GLY A 124 28.41 10.67 -12.03
CA GLY A 124 29.63 10.68 -11.23
C GLY A 124 30.89 11.08 -12.00
N ASN A 125 32.06 10.96 -11.39
CA ASN A 125 33.36 11.08 -12.06
C ASN A 125 34.40 10.07 -11.53
N GLU A 126 34.01 9.14 -10.66
CA GLU A 126 34.91 8.15 -10.08
C GLU A 126 35.41 7.16 -11.14
N VAL A 127 36.73 7.04 -11.30
CA VAL A 127 37.36 6.12 -12.27
C VAL A 127 37.62 4.74 -11.66
N VAL A 128 37.49 3.70 -12.48
CA VAL A 128 37.95 2.34 -12.15
C VAL A 128 39.46 2.28 -12.38
N LYS A 129 40.25 2.54 -11.34
CA LYS A 129 41.70 2.80 -11.43
C LYS A 129 42.48 1.74 -12.23
N ASP A 130 42.26 0.45 -11.93
CA ASP A 130 42.98 -0.64 -12.61
C ASP A 130 42.62 -0.71 -14.09
N TYR A 131 41.35 -0.50 -14.42
CA TYR A 131 40.85 -0.52 -15.80
C TYR A 131 41.34 0.71 -16.59
N LEU A 132 41.36 1.88 -15.96
CA LEU A 132 41.95 3.09 -16.54
C LEU A 132 43.42 2.87 -16.89
N TYR A 133 44.21 2.30 -15.95
CA TYR A 133 45.62 2.00 -16.20
C TYR A 133 45.79 1.03 -17.38
N GLU A 134 44.98 -0.02 -17.45
CA GLU A 134 44.98 -0.96 -18.58
C GLU A 134 44.72 -0.25 -19.92
N LYS A 135 43.70 0.62 -19.97
CA LYS A 135 43.35 1.40 -21.17
C LYS A 135 44.46 2.36 -21.58
N ILE A 136 45.10 3.04 -20.62
CA ILE A 136 46.26 3.90 -20.86
C ILE A 136 47.42 3.11 -21.46
N VAL A 137 47.75 1.95 -20.90
CA VAL A 137 48.81 1.07 -21.41
C VAL A 137 48.52 0.63 -22.84
N ASN A 138 47.27 0.24 -23.13
CA ASN A 138 46.87 -0.17 -24.47
C ASN A 138 46.97 0.98 -25.48
N ALA A 139 46.49 2.18 -25.12
CA ALA A 139 46.60 3.37 -25.96
C ALA A 139 48.06 3.70 -26.29
N ILE A 140 48.95 3.66 -25.29
CA ILE A 140 50.40 3.88 -25.47
C ILE A 140 51.01 2.85 -26.42
N LYS A 141 50.69 1.56 -26.23
CA LYS A 141 51.23 0.48 -27.09
C LYS A 141 50.73 0.56 -28.53
N ASN A 142 49.52 1.07 -28.74
CA ASN A 142 48.94 1.28 -30.07
C ASN A 142 49.42 2.60 -30.72
N GLY A 143 50.08 3.48 -29.96
CA GLY A 143 50.49 4.82 -30.40
C GLY A 143 49.34 5.81 -30.54
N ASP A 144 48.22 5.57 -29.86
CA ASP A 144 47.06 6.45 -29.86
C ASP A 144 47.44 7.81 -29.24
N LYS A 145 47.01 8.92 -29.84
CA LYS A 145 47.31 10.26 -29.28
C LYS A 145 46.21 10.78 -28.35
N THR A 146 45.09 10.09 -28.32
CA THR A 146 43.89 10.46 -27.57
C THR A 146 43.23 9.22 -26.98
N LEU A 147 42.79 9.30 -25.72
CA LEU A 147 41.99 8.28 -25.06
C LEU A 147 40.77 8.95 -24.42
N ASN A 148 39.57 8.65 -24.90
CA ASN A 148 38.33 9.17 -24.34
C ASN A 148 37.84 8.26 -23.21
N LEU A 149 37.89 8.75 -21.97
CA LEU A 149 37.61 7.93 -20.79
C LEU A 149 36.13 7.52 -20.67
N GLU A 150 35.22 8.32 -21.23
CA GLU A 150 33.79 8.02 -21.26
C GLU A 150 33.50 6.89 -22.25
N GLU A 151 33.98 7.03 -23.49
CA GLU A 151 33.77 6.05 -24.56
C GLU A 151 34.42 4.69 -24.22
N GLU A 152 35.55 4.72 -23.50
CA GLU A 152 36.26 3.53 -23.05
C GLU A 152 35.70 2.92 -21.77
N GLY A 153 34.71 3.56 -21.13
CA GLY A 153 34.06 3.03 -19.93
C GLY A 153 34.95 3.05 -18.69
N CYS A 154 35.84 4.03 -18.55
CA CYS A 154 36.76 4.11 -17.42
C CYS A 154 36.10 4.57 -16.10
N TYR A 155 34.82 4.94 -16.10
CA TYR A 155 34.10 5.44 -14.94
C TYR A 155 33.19 4.39 -14.29
N ILE A 156 32.99 4.50 -12.98
CA ILE A 156 31.91 3.82 -12.27
C ILE A 156 30.60 4.50 -12.68
N LEU A 157 29.70 3.75 -13.32
CA LEU A 157 28.42 4.25 -13.82
C LEU A 157 27.26 3.88 -12.89
N PRO A 158 26.16 4.67 -12.88
CA PRO A 158 24.92 4.25 -12.25
C PRO A 158 24.38 3.01 -12.96
N THR A 159 23.90 2.04 -12.19
CA THR A 159 23.31 0.80 -12.72
C THR A 159 21.86 0.98 -13.13
N LEU A 160 21.17 2.00 -12.60
CA LEU A 160 19.79 2.34 -12.95
C LEU A 160 19.72 3.78 -13.45
N THR A 161 19.32 3.93 -14.71
CA THR A 161 19.11 5.23 -15.35
C THR A 161 17.63 5.52 -15.51
N SER A 162 17.26 6.79 -15.59
CA SER A 162 15.89 7.26 -15.79
C SER A 162 15.22 6.68 -17.04
N ASP A 163 16.01 6.33 -18.06
CA ASP A 163 15.51 5.72 -19.29
C ASP A 163 15.36 4.19 -19.22
N SER A 164 15.85 3.56 -18.15
CA SER A 164 15.78 2.10 -17.95
C SER A 164 14.33 1.61 -17.89
N GLU A 165 14.04 0.49 -18.56
CA GLU A 165 12.70 -0.08 -18.62
C GLU A 165 12.17 -0.48 -17.22
N SER A 166 13.07 -0.93 -16.34
CA SER A 166 12.74 -1.20 -14.93
C SER A 166 12.29 0.07 -14.19
N MET A 167 12.90 1.23 -14.45
CA MET A 167 12.47 2.49 -13.84
C MET A 167 11.09 2.92 -14.33
N LYS A 168 10.82 2.80 -15.64
CA LYS A 168 9.54 3.17 -16.25
C LYS A 168 8.39 2.28 -15.76
N SER A 169 8.61 0.97 -15.72
CA SER A 169 7.63 0.00 -15.22
C SER A 169 7.35 0.18 -13.72
N THR A 170 8.39 0.39 -12.90
CA THR A 170 8.22 0.68 -11.47
C THR A 170 7.51 2.01 -11.24
N LEU A 171 7.81 3.06 -12.03
CA LEU A 171 7.08 4.33 -11.98
C LEU A 171 5.58 4.15 -12.24
N ALA A 172 5.23 3.37 -13.26
CA ALA A 172 3.83 3.08 -13.59
C ALA A 172 3.12 2.35 -12.44
N LEU A 173 3.80 1.38 -11.81
CA LEU A 173 3.27 0.65 -10.66
C LEU A 173 3.07 1.55 -9.43
N LEU A 174 4.06 2.38 -9.10
CA LEU A 174 3.97 3.35 -8.00
C LEU A 174 2.81 4.33 -8.20
N ASN A 175 2.63 4.83 -9.43
CA ASN A 175 1.53 5.72 -9.75
C ASN A 175 0.16 5.03 -9.76
N LYS A 176 0.11 3.74 -10.10
CA LYS A 176 -1.11 2.93 -9.90
C LYS A 176 -1.48 2.79 -8.43
N TYR A 177 -0.51 2.58 -7.55
CA TYR A 177 -0.78 2.52 -6.11
C TYR A 177 -1.18 3.88 -5.55
N ALA A 178 -0.51 4.95 -5.97
CA ALA A 178 -0.81 6.31 -5.52
C ALA A 178 -2.15 6.85 -6.05
N SER A 179 -2.71 6.27 -7.11
CA SER A 179 -4.02 6.68 -7.65
C SER A 179 -5.20 6.13 -6.87
N THR A 180 -4.99 5.15 -5.98
CA THR A 180 -6.01 4.63 -5.08
C THR A 180 -6.63 5.75 -4.24
N LYS A 181 -7.96 5.74 -4.13
CA LYS A 181 -8.74 6.66 -3.29
C LYS A 181 -9.85 5.91 -2.58
N ILE A 182 -9.65 5.64 -1.29
CA ILE A 182 -10.63 4.95 -0.46
C ILE A 182 -11.24 5.92 0.53
N THR A 183 -12.57 6.02 0.51
CA THR A 183 -13.35 6.73 1.52
C THR A 183 -13.96 5.71 2.48
N TYR A 184 -13.40 5.62 3.68
CA TYR A 184 -13.95 4.78 4.75
C TYR A 184 -15.05 5.51 5.48
N ASN A 185 -16.22 4.88 5.56
CA ASN A 185 -17.34 5.30 6.41
C ASN A 185 -17.48 4.31 7.55
N PHE A 186 -17.41 4.77 8.78
CA PHE A 186 -17.64 3.95 9.97
C PHE A 186 -18.05 4.87 11.11
N ALA A 187 -18.98 4.44 11.96
CA ALA A 187 -19.31 5.21 13.16
C ALA A 187 -19.83 6.65 12.91
N GLY A 188 -20.46 6.92 11.76
CA GLY A 188 -20.80 8.29 11.35
C GLY A 188 -19.59 9.20 11.08
N LYS A 189 -18.39 8.63 10.99
CA LYS A 189 -17.13 9.29 10.68
C LYS A 189 -16.63 8.85 9.30
N THR A 190 -15.82 9.71 8.72
CA THR A 190 -15.15 9.45 7.44
C THR A 190 -13.63 9.51 7.61
N LYS A 191 -12.92 8.55 7.01
CA LYS A 191 -11.45 8.57 6.87
C LYS A 191 -11.07 8.35 5.41
N TYR A 192 -9.98 8.96 5.00
CA TYR A 192 -9.51 8.92 3.63
C TYR A 192 -8.16 8.20 3.55
N VAL A 193 -8.00 7.39 2.51
CA VAL A 193 -6.72 6.82 2.08
C VAL A 193 -6.50 7.23 0.64
N ASP A 194 -5.45 8.00 0.39
CA ASP A 194 -5.03 8.44 -0.93
C ASP A 194 -3.50 8.34 -1.08
N GLY A 195 -2.97 8.75 -2.23
CA GLY A 195 -1.53 8.73 -2.51
C GLY A 195 -0.67 9.44 -1.47
N SER A 196 -1.18 10.47 -0.78
CA SER A 196 -0.42 11.19 0.26
C SER A 196 -0.18 10.35 1.51
N VAL A 197 -1.08 9.41 1.79
CA VAL A 197 -0.97 8.43 2.88
C VAL A 197 -0.22 7.19 2.40
N ILE A 198 -0.56 6.70 1.21
CA ILE A 198 0.01 5.47 0.62
C ILE A 198 1.51 5.60 0.37
N LYS A 199 2.01 6.81 0.03
CA LYS A 199 3.45 7.03 -0.18
C LYS A 199 4.29 6.62 1.02
N ASP A 200 3.74 6.76 2.23
CA ASP A 200 4.43 6.42 3.48
C ASP A 200 4.34 4.93 3.79
N TRP A 201 3.64 4.13 2.99
CA TRP A 201 3.55 2.68 3.12
C TRP A 201 4.39 1.94 2.08
N ILE A 202 4.87 2.62 1.05
CA ILE A 202 5.62 2.00 -0.05
C ILE A 202 7.12 2.16 0.16
N SER A 203 7.87 1.11 -0.15
CA SER A 203 9.33 1.15 -0.30
C SER A 203 9.76 0.54 -1.62
N VAL A 204 10.85 1.05 -2.19
CA VAL A 204 11.49 0.52 -3.40
C VAL A 204 12.93 0.14 -3.04
N ASP A 205 13.33 -1.09 -3.33
CA ASP A 205 14.70 -1.55 -3.10
C ASP A 205 15.66 -1.15 -4.23
N GLY A 206 16.95 -1.47 -4.08
CA GLY A 206 17.98 -1.17 -5.09
C GLY A 206 17.80 -1.90 -6.43
N ASN A 207 16.88 -2.87 -6.52
CA ASN A 207 16.53 -3.63 -7.72
C ASN A 207 15.17 -3.19 -8.29
N ASN A 208 14.62 -2.06 -7.84
CA ASN A 208 13.31 -1.55 -8.23
C ASN A 208 12.12 -2.43 -7.83
N ASN A 209 12.29 -3.34 -6.86
CA ASN A 209 11.16 -4.11 -6.31
C ASN A 209 10.34 -3.23 -5.37
N VAL A 210 9.04 -3.14 -5.63
CA VAL A 210 8.10 -2.36 -4.83
C VAL A 210 7.50 -3.24 -3.75
N THR A 211 7.59 -2.81 -2.49
CA THR A 211 6.97 -3.47 -1.34
C THR A 211 6.00 -2.51 -0.65
N ILE A 212 4.83 -3.02 -0.24
CA ILE A 212 3.90 -2.31 0.64
C ILE A 212 4.17 -2.81 2.07
N ASN A 213 4.49 -1.89 2.98
CA ASN A 213 4.72 -2.16 4.38
C ASN A 213 3.39 -2.47 5.09
N GLU A 214 3.07 -3.75 5.17
CA GLU A 214 1.84 -4.25 5.80
C GLU A 214 1.67 -3.77 7.24
N SER A 215 2.76 -3.65 8.02
CA SER A 215 2.66 -3.15 9.40
C SER A 215 2.19 -1.70 9.48
N ARG A 216 2.58 -0.83 8.53
CA ARG A 216 2.08 0.54 8.46
C ARG A 216 0.62 0.61 8.03
N VAL A 217 0.23 -0.20 7.05
CA VAL A 217 -1.19 -0.33 6.64
C VAL A 217 -2.03 -0.82 7.82
N LYS A 218 -1.56 -1.85 8.53
CA LYS A 218 -2.22 -2.39 9.72
C LYS A 218 -2.32 -1.33 10.82
N GLY A 219 -1.28 -0.53 11.05
CA GLY A 219 -1.32 0.56 12.02
C GLY A 219 -2.43 1.58 11.73
N PHE A 220 -2.66 1.92 10.46
CA PHE A 220 -3.79 2.76 10.06
C PHE A 220 -5.14 2.08 10.36
N VAL A 221 -5.30 0.81 10.01
CA VAL A 221 -6.53 0.04 10.26
C VAL A 221 -6.78 -0.14 11.77
N ASP A 222 -5.73 -0.44 12.54
CA ASP A 222 -5.78 -0.54 14.01
C ASP A 222 -6.20 0.80 14.64
N TYR A 223 -5.75 1.93 14.10
CA TYR A 223 -6.20 3.24 14.55
C TYR A 223 -7.69 3.47 14.24
N MET A 224 -8.18 3.07 13.07
CA MET A 224 -9.63 3.09 12.80
C MET A 224 -10.39 2.18 13.76
N ALA A 225 -9.87 0.97 14.03
CA ALA A 225 -10.45 0.03 14.99
C ALA A 225 -10.46 0.60 16.41
N TYR A 226 -9.41 1.32 16.80
CA TYR A 226 -9.32 2.03 18.07
C TYR A 226 -10.37 3.15 18.16
N ILE A 227 -10.52 4.00 17.14
CA ILE A 227 -11.58 5.02 17.12
C ILE A 227 -12.96 4.35 17.22
N TYR A 228 -13.18 3.28 16.46
CA TYR A 228 -14.43 2.53 16.49
C TYR A 228 -14.71 1.92 17.87
N SER A 229 -13.69 1.44 18.59
CA SER A 229 -13.85 0.88 19.93
C SER A 229 -13.87 1.93 21.05
N THR A 230 -13.32 3.13 20.85
CA THR A 230 -13.16 4.11 21.94
C THR A 230 -14.06 5.34 21.81
N GLU A 231 -14.42 5.77 20.61
CA GLU A 231 -15.27 6.96 20.41
C GLU A 231 -16.75 6.58 20.29
N LEU A 232 -17.07 5.38 19.80
CA LEU A 232 -18.40 4.79 19.93
C LEU A 232 -18.55 3.90 21.17
N GLY A 233 -17.41 3.48 21.74
CA GLY A 233 -17.32 2.49 22.80
C GLY A 233 -16.68 3.04 24.07
N LYS A 234 -17.11 4.21 24.56
CA LYS A 234 -16.72 4.69 25.91
C LYS A 234 -17.82 5.35 26.74
N THR A 235 -19.04 5.51 26.23
CA THR A 235 -20.09 6.21 27.00
C THR A 235 -20.83 5.35 28.02
N ILE A 236 -20.53 4.05 28.18
CA ILE A 236 -21.42 3.20 28.99
C ILE A 236 -20.65 2.24 29.89
N VAL A 237 -20.60 2.60 31.18
CA VAL A 237 -20.26 1.70 32.29
C VAL A 237 -21.45 0.76 32.49
N VAL A 238 -21.22 -0.55 32.33
CA VAL A 238 -22.20 -1.58 32.67
C VAL A 238 -21.94 -2.02 34.11
N SER A 239 -22.90 -1.83 35.02
CA SER A 239 -22.85 -2.50 36.32
C SER A 239 -23.15 -3.98 36.12
N GLY A 240 -22.11 -4.81 36.12
CA GLY A 240 -22.24 -6.28 36.07
C GLY A 240 -21.28 -7.04 35.15
N GLY A 241 -20.36 -6.36 34.45
CA GLY A 241 -19.36 -7.04 33.61
C GLY A 241 -18.26 -6.10 33.13
N SER A 242 -17.03 -6.59 33.11
CA SER A 242 -15.78 -5.84 32.89
C SER A 242 -15.77 -4.92 31.65
N ASN A 243 -15.08 -3.78 31.78
CA ASN A 243 -14.83 -2.75 30.76
C ASN A 243 -14.77 -3.27 29.30
N GLY A 244 -15.74 -2.87 28.47
CA GLY A 244 -15.68 -3.11 27.02
C GLY A 244 -17.04 -3.01 26.32
N ASN A 245 -17.50 -1.79 26.04
CA ASN A 245 -18.65 -1.51 25.19
C ASN A 245 -18.21 -1.39 23.72
N ASN A 246 -18.66 -2.32 22.88
CA ASN A 246 -19.19 -2.03 21.54
C ASN A 246 -19.89 -3.30 21.08
N ASN A 247 -21.16 -3.44 21.45
CA ASN A 247 -22.21 -4.18 20.74
C ASN A 247 -21.75 -5.45 20.02
N SER A 248 -21.01 -6.31 20.71
CA SER A 248 -20.46 -7.56 20.18
C SER A 248 -19.65 -7.48 18.87
N TRP A 249 -19.31 -6.30 18.32
CA TRP A 249 -18.63 -6.15 17.03
C TRP A 249 -17.40 -5.25 17.13
N SER A 250 -16.39 -5.55 16.32
CA SER A 250 -15.15 -4.79 16.20
C SER A 250 -14.72 -4.75 14.74
N ILE A 251 -13.95 -3.73 14.34
CA ILE A 251 -13.29 -3.77 13.03
C ILE A 251 -12.33 -4.96 13.01
N ASP A 252 -12.47 -5.84 12.02
CA ASP A 252 -11.55 -6.95 11.82
C ASP A 252 -10.27 -6.45 11.17
N SER A 253 -9.35 -5.95 12.00
CA SER A 253 -8.12 -5.34 11.54
C SER A 253 -7.30 -6.23 10.59
N ALA A 254 -7.27 -7.55 10.83
CA ALA A 254 -6.52 -8.47 9.98
C ALA A 254 -7.16 -8.58 8.58
N ALA A 255 -8.47 -8.81 8.51
CA ALA A 255 -9.19 -8.92 7.25
C ALA A 255 -9.17 -7.59 6.47
N GLU A 256 -9.36 -6.47 7.16
CA GLU A 256 -9.40 -5.16 6.53
C GLU A 256 -8.02 -4.68 6.06
N THR A 257 -6.94 -5.03 6.78
CA THR A 257 -5.56 -4.75 6.32
C THR A 257 -5.29 -5.44 4.98
N LYS A 258 -5.67 -6.71 4.84
CA LYS A 258 -5.51 -7.44 3.59
C LYS A 258 -6.33 -6.82 2.46
N ALA A 259 -7.60 -6.50 2.73
CA ALA A 259 -8.46 -5.85 1.75
C ALA A 259 -7.90 -4.50 1.29
N LEU A 260 -7.39 -3.67 2.21
CA LEU A 260 -6.79 -2.38 1.90
C LEU A 260 -5.53 -2.53 1.04
N ILE A 261 -4.66 -3.50 1.32
CA ILE A 261 -3.50 -3.80 0.48
C ILE A 261 -3.94 -4.18 -0.95
N ASP A 262 -5.00 -4.99 -1.09
CA ASP A 262 -5.52 -5.37 -2.40
C ASP A 262 -6.10 -4.15 -3.14
N HIS A 263 -6.89 -3.31 -2.48
CA HIS A 263 -7.40 -2.06 -3.04
C HIS A 263 -6.28 -1.12 -3.54
N ILE A 264 -5.15 -1.06 -2.82
CA ILE A 264 -3.95 -0.31 -3.24
C ILE A 264 -3.32 -0.95 -4.49
N LYS A 265 -3.16 -2.27 -4.49
CA LYS A 265 -2.55 -3.00 -5.63
C LYS A 265 -3.36 -2.85 -6.93
N TYR A 266 -4.67 -2.71 -6.82
CA TYR A 266 -5.58 -2.55 -7.95
C TYR A 266 -5.80 -1.08 -8.36
N GLY A 267 -5.36 -0.09 -7.57
CA GLY A 267 -5.56 1.32 -7.91
C GLY A 267 -7.01 1.77 -7.76
N GLU A 268 -7.75 1.18 -6.81
CA GLU A 268 -9.21 1.34 -6.74
C GLU A 268 -9.66 2.70 -6.18
N VAL A 269 -10.83 3.14 -6.65
CA VAL A 269 -11.51 4.35 -6.19
C VAL A 269 -12.90 3.96 -5.72
N LEU A 270 -13.13 3.97 -4.41
CA LEU A 270 -14.41 3.54 -3.84
C LEU A 270 -14.68 4.13 -2.46
N SER A 271 -15.96 4.04 -2.06
CA SER A 271 -16.41 4.31 -0.70
C SER A 271 -16.86 3.00 -0.07
N LYS A 272 -16.37 2.68 1.14
CA LYS A 272 -16.70 1.43 1.83
C LYS A 272 -16.81 1.59 3.34
N HIS A 273 -17.42 0.60 3.97
CA HIS A 273 -17.25 0.32 5.38
C HIS A 273 -16.08 -0.65 5.59
N PRO A 274 -15.36 -0.61 6.72
CA PRO A 274 -14.30 -1.57 7.03
C PRO A 274 -14.90 -2.95 7.35
N ALA A 275 -14.14 -4.02 7.19
CA ALA A 275 -14.56 -5.36 7.61
C ALA A 275 -14.81 -5.39 9.13
N TYR A 276 -15.87 -6.08 9.56
CA TYR A 276 -16.24 -6.25 10.97
C TYR A 276 -16.26 -7.72 11.36
N LYS A 277 -15.95 -7.99 12.63
CA LYS A 277 -16.10 -9.31 13.26
C LYS A 277 -16.75 -9.21 14.63
N GLN A 278 -17.42 -10.28 15.03
CA GLN A 278 -17.95 -10.39 16.37
C GLN A 278 -16.81 -10.61 17.39
N ASN A 279 -16.92 -9.99 18.56
CA ASN A 279 -16.01 -10.21 19.69
C ASN A 279 -16.55 -11.31 20.63
N ALA A 280 -15.75 -11.72 21.62
CA ALA A 280 -16.08 -12.82 22.53
C ALA A 280 -17.38 -12.61 23.35
N SER A 281 -17.85 -11.37 23.48
CA SER A 281 -19.13 -11.03 24.12
C SER A 281 -20.34 -11.27 23.20
N GLY A 282 -20.13 -11.71 21.96
CA GLY A 282 -21.17 -12.03 20.97
C GLY A 282 -21.97 -13.30 21.22
N SER A 283 -21.71 -14.04 22.30
CA SER A 283 -22.47 -15.25 22.64
C SER A 283 -23.97 -14.99 22.81
N TYR A 284 -24.34 -13.82 23.32
CA TYR A 284 -25.74 -13.34 23.41
C TYR A 284 -26.41 -13.13 22.04
N PHE A 285 -25.61 -12.82 21.00
CA PHE A 285 -26.06 -12.50 19.64
C PHE A 285 -25.83 -13.63 18.62
N SER A 286 -25.30 -14.78 19.06
CA SER A 286 -24.97 -15.92 18.20
C SER A 286 -26.14 -16.41 17.33
N ASN A 287 -27.38 -16.22 17.80
CA ASN A 287 -28.60 -16.64 17.11
C ASN A 287 -29.27 -15.55 16.25
N VAL A 288 -28.64 -14.38 16.12
CA VAL A 288 -29.32 -13.14 15.66
C VAL A 288 -28.80 -12.65 14.32
N GLY A 289 -27.75 -13.30 13.80
CA GLY A 289 -27.15 -13.01 12.50
C GLY A 289 -26.34 -11.70 12.50
N ASN A 290 -25.98 -11.23 11.31
CA ASN A 290 -25.22 -9.99 11.10
C ASN A 290 -26.11 -8.79 10.70
N THR A 291 -27.44 -8.96 10.67
CA THR A 291 -28.41 -7.90 10.38
C THR A 291 -29.48 -7.92 11.45
N PHE A 292 -29.47 -6.93 12.35
CA PHE A 292 -30.36 -6.87 13.50
C PHE A 292 -30.47 -5.44 14.06
N VAL A 293 -31.50 -5.22 14.87
CA VAL A 293 -31.67 -4.02 15.70
C VAL A 293 -31.40 -4.40 17.16
N GLU A 294 -30.64 -3.57 17.87
CA GLU A 294 -30.41 -3.68 19.32
C GLU A 294 -31.06 -2.48 20.00
N VAL A 295 -31.94 -2.75 20.96
CA VAL A 295 -32.60 -1.77 21.82
C VAL A 295 -32.16 -2.04 23.25
N ASP A 296 -31.40 -1.10 23.82
CA ASP A 296 -30.96 -1.17 25.22
C ASP A 296 -31.80 -0.18 26.05
N ILE A 297 -32.65 -0.74 26.90
CA ILE A 297 -33.58 0.02 27.75
C ILE A 297 -32.80 0.77 28.84
N THR A 298 -31.73 0.21 29.39
CA THR A 298 -30.97 0.89 30.45
C THR A 298 -30.28 2.14 29.91
N LYS A 299 -29.75 2.04 28.69
CA LYS A 299 -29.08 3.16 28.01
C LYS A 299 -30.05 4.11 27.33
N GLN A 300 -31.29 3.67 27.10
CA GLN A 300 -32.23 4.35 26.20
C GLN A 300 -31.60 4.65 24.84
N HIS A 301 -31.00 3.64 24.23
CA HIS A 301 -30.29 3.79 22.95
C HIS A 301 -30.59 2.62 22.00
N ILE A 302 -30.57 2.91 20.70
CA ILE A 302 -30.81 1.92 19.64
C ILE A 302 -29.64 1.87 18.66
N TRP A 303 -29.34 0.68 18.15
CA TRP A 303 -28.42 0.45 17.04
C TRP A 303 -29.09 -0.41 15.97
N TYR A 304 -28.84 -0.10 14.71
CA TYR A 304 -29.22 -0.97 13.61
C TYR A 304 -27.99 -1.39 12.80
N TYR A 305 -27.81 -2.71 12.72
CA TYR A 305 -26.75 -3.36 11.97
C TYR A 305 -27.33 -4.02 10.70
N LYS A 306 -26.61 -3.91 9.59
CA LYS A 306 -26.90 -4.60 8.33
C LYS A 306 -25.63 -5.19 7.76
N ASN A 307 -25.62 -6.50 7.51
CA ASN A 307 -24.46 -7.25 7.03
C ASN A 307 -23.18 -7.07 7.88
N GLY A 308 -23.33 -6.85 9.18
CA GLY A 308 -22.25 -6.62 10.15
C GLY A 308 -21.85 -5.14 10.29
N TYR A 309 -22.45 -4.25 9.50
CA TYR A 309 -22.15 -2.82 9.49
C TYR A 309 -23.16 -2.03 10.33
N LEU A 310 -22.70 -1.12 11.20
CA LEU A 310 -23.58 -0.16 11.86
C LEU A 310 -24.12 0.84 10.83
N VAL A 311 -25.43 0.80 10.57
CA VAL A 311 -26.11 1.67 9.61
C VAL A 311 -26.57 2.96 10.28
N THR A 312 -27.14 2.87 11.48
CA THR A 312 -27.56 4.04 12.26
C THR A 312 -27.66 3.69 13.74
N GLN A 313 -27.63 4.72 14.59
CA GLN A 313 -27.85 4.63 16.02
C GLN A 313 -28.47 5.92 16.53
N GLY A 314 -29.02 5.90 17.73
CA GLY A 314 -29.46 7.13 18.40
C GLY A 314 -30.11 6.86 19.75
N ASP A 315 -30.22 7.92 20.54
CA ASP A 315 -31.00 7.88 21.77
C ASP A 315 -32.49 7.71 21.44
N ILE A 316 -33.19 6.95 22.28
CA ILE A 316 -34.61 6.58 22.10
C ILE A 316 -35.40 6.86 23.38
N VAL A 317 -36.72 6.67 23.32
CA VAL A 317 -37.57 6.60 24.52
C VAL A 317 -38.44 5.35 24.44
N THR A 318 -38.19 4.38 25.32
CA THR A 318 -38.97 3.15 25.43
C THR A 318 -40.23 3.34 26.26
N GLY A 319 -40.96 2.26 26.50
CA GLY A 319 -42.16 2.18 27.31
C GLY A 319 -42.04 2.76 28.71
N ASN A 320 -43.12 3.37 29.19
CA ASN A 320 -43.19 4.05 30.48
C ASN A 320 -43.21 3.05 31.65
N LEU A 321 -42.18 3.04 32.49
CA LEU A 321 -42.12 2.13 33.65
C LEU A 321 -43.08 2.52 34.79
N SER A 322 -43.45 3.80 34.91
CA SER A 322 -44.39 4.25 35.95
C SER A 322 -45.85 3.90 35.65
N VAL A 323 -46.16 3.47 34.42
CA VAL A 323 -47.51 3.10 34.00
C VAL A 323 -47.58 1.59 33.78
N SER A 324 -48.42 0.92 34.57
CA SER A 324 -48.60 -0.53 34.49
C SER A 324 -48.97 -0.96 33.07
N GLY A 325 -48.28 -1.98 32.55
CA GLY A 325 -48.50 -2.51 31.20
C GLY A 325 -47.85 -1.70 30.06
N CYS A 326 -47.21 -0.56 30.34
CA CYS A 326 -46.59 0.27 29.31
C CYS A 326 -45.09 0.04 29.11
N ALA A 327 -44.45 -0.81 29.92
CA ALA A 327 -43.04 -1.14 29.75
C ALA A 327 -42.81 -1.86 28.41
N THR A 328 -41.71 -1.53 27.70
CA THR A 328 -41.32 -2.27 26.50
C THR A 328 -40.87 -3.68 26.89
N PRO A 329 -41.50 -4.75 26.38
CA PRO A 329 -41.11 -6.12 26.70
C PRO A 329 -39.72 -6.45 26.17
N THR A 330 -38.90 -7.11 27.00
CA THR A 330 -37.59 -7.62 26.61
C THR A 330 -37.71 -8.95 25.88
N GLY A 331 -36.78 -9.21 24.97
CA GLY A 331 -36.74 -10.45 24.20
C GLY A 331 -36.02 -10.32 22.86
N VAL A 332 -36.01 -11.41 22.11
CA VAL A 332 -35.52 -11.45 20.73
C VAL A 332 -36.72 -11.65 19.81
N TYR A 333 -37.03 -10.61 19.04
CA TYR A 333 -38.17 -10.56 18.14
C TYR A 333 -37.72 -10.59 16.68
N SER A 334 -38.69 -10.68 15.78
CA SER A 334 -38.47 -10.47 14.34
C SER A 334 -39.38 -9.35 13.88
N LEU A 335 -38.88 -8.47 13.03
CA LEU A 335 -39.70 -7.44 12.40
C LEU A 335 -40.83 -8.12 11.62
N ASN A 336 -42.07 -7.75 11.89
CA ASN A 336 -43.23 -8.36 11.24
C ASN A 336 -43.42 -7.79 9.84
N PHE A 337 -43.49 -6.47 9.73
CA PHE A 337 -43.58 -5.73 8.47
C PHE A 337 -43.11 -4.29 8.69
N LYS A 338 -43.20 -3.46 7.64
CA LYS A 338 -42.96 -2.02 7.73
C LYS A 338 -44.03 -1.25 6.95
N GLN A 339 -44.50 -0.13 7.50
CA GLN A 339 -45.55 0.68 6.91
C GLN A 339 -45.20 2.17 6.99
N ARG A 340 -45.46 2.91 5.91
CA ARG A 340 -45.34 4.37 5.85
C ARG A 340 -46.64 5.06 6.25
N ASP A 341 -46.50 6.26 6.81
CA ASP A 341 -47.56 7.26 6.97
C ASP A 341 -48.86 6.68 7.54
N THR A 342 -48.75 6.11 8.73
CA THR A 342 -49.86 5.43 9.43
C THR A 342 -50.21 6.14 10.73
N LYS A 343 -51.31 5.72 11.35
CA LYS A 343 -51.74 6.21 12.65
C LYS A 343 -51.74 5.08 13.66
N LEU A 344 -51.05 5.28 14.78
CA LEU A 344 -51.04 4.36 15.89
C LEU A 344 -52.20 4.72 16.81
N ILE A 345 -53.14 3.79 17.01
CA ILE A 345 -54.35 4.00 17.81
C ILE A 345 -54.26 3.13 19.05
N GLY A 346 -54.24 3.77 20.21
CA GLY A 346 -54.36 3.13 21.53
C GLY A 346 -55.74 3.30 22.12
N GLN A 347 -55.88 2.97 23.41
CA GLN A 347 -57.14 3.10 24.14
C GLN A 347 -57.62 4.56 24.23
N ASP A 348 -56.69 5.50 24.32
CA ASP A 348 -56.92 6.92 24.60
C ASP A 348 -56.08 7.87 23.73
N TYR A 349 -55.37 7.34 22.72
CA TYR A 349 -54.52 8.15 21.84
C TYR A 349 -54.59 7.75 20.37
N GLU A 350 -54.34 8.72 19.50
CA GLU A 350 -54.10 8.54 18.07
C GLU A 350 -52.85 9.35 17.68
N SER A 351 -51.79 8.67 17.25
CA SER A 351 -50.52 9.32 16.92
C SER A 351 -50.15 9.03 15.45
N PRO A 352 -50.13 10.05 14.57
CA PRO A 352 -49.62 9.86 13.21
C PRO A 352 -48.09 9.67 13.25
N VAL A 353 -47.61 8.68 12.51
CA VAL A 353 -46.18 8.35 12.40
C VAL A 353 -45.82 8.12 10.94
N SER A 354 -44.62 8.54 10.55
CA SER A 354 -44.13 8.44 9.18
C SER A 354 -43.57 7.04 8.88
N TYR A 355 -42.99 6.38 9.89
CA TYR A 355 -42.32 5.09 9.78
C TYR A 355 -42.78 4.16 10.91
N TRP A 356 -43.54 3.12 10.56
CA TRP A 356 -43.98 2.10 11.51
C TRP A 356 -43.31 0.75 11.24
N MET A 357 -42.71 0.16 12.26
CA MET A 357 -41.95 -1.09 12.19
C MET A 357 -42.28 -2.01 13.38
N PRO A 358 -43.43 -2.72 13.35
CA PRO A 358 -43.89 -3.58 14.44
C PRO A 358 -43.09 -4.88 14.56
N PHE A 359 -42.83 -5.31 15.80
CA PHE A 359 -42.09 -6.53 16.11
C PHE A 359 -42.75 -7.44 17.16
N ILE A 360 -43.78 -6.95 17.86
CA ILE A 360 -44.70 -7.79 18.64
C ILE A 360 -46.10 -7.57 18.08
N GLY A 361 -46.60 -8.55 17.32
CA GLY A 361 -47.85 -8.41 16.57
C GLY A 361 -47.89 -7.12 15.75
N ASN A 362 -48.95 -6.34 15.91
CA ASN A 362 -49.03 -4.95 15.42
C ASN A 362 -49.17 -3.95 16.58
N SER A 363 -48.78 -4.33 17.81
CA SER A 363 -49.03 -3.53 19.01
C SER A 363 -47.79 -2.80 19.52
N ILE A 364 -46.59 -3.39 19.33
CA ILE A 364 -45.33 -2.80 19.77
C ILE A 364 -44.35 -2.80 18.60
N GLY A 365 -43.74 -1.64 18.36
CA GLY A 365 -42.85 -1.42 17.24
C GLY A 365 -41.91 -0.25 17.44
N LEU A 366 -41.03 -0.09 16.46
CA LEU A 366 -40.17 1.10 16.31
C LEU A 366 -40.94 2.13 15.48
N HIS A 367 -40.93 3.39 15.88
CA HIS A 367 -41.44 4.49 15.05
C HIS A 367 -40.80 5.84 15.36
N ASP A 368 -40.92 6.76 14.40
CA ASP A 368 -40.63 8.17 14.65
C ASP A 368 -41.57 8.76 15.70
N ALA A 369 -41.03 9.59 16.58
CA ALA A 369 -41.79 10.36 17.56
C ALA A 369 -41.55 11.85 17.35
N SER A 370 -42.13 12.40 16.28
CA SER A 370 -41.96 13.81 15.87
C SER A 370 -42.41 14.83 16.93
N TRP A 371 -43.23 14.41 17.90
CA TRP A 371 -43.66 15.22 19.03
C TRP A 371 -42.61 15.36 20.15
N ARG A 372 -41.52 14.57 20.12
CA ARG A 372 -40.48 14.59 21.14
C ARG A 372 -39.28 15.43 20.70
N TRP A 373 -38.87 16.32 21.61
CA TRP A 373 -37.68 17.16 21.45
C TRP A 373 -36.43 16.59 22.12
N GLN A 374 -36.59 15.59 22.99
CA GLN A 374 -35.52 14.95 23.75
C GLN A 374 -35.71 13.44 23.75
N PHE A 375 -34.60 12.72 23.67
CA PHE A 375 -34.50 11.26 23.71
C PHE A 375 -33.37 10.86 24.67
N GLY A 376 -33.38 9.61 25.15
CA GLY A 376 -32.36 9.09 26.06
C GLY A 376 -32.63 9.34 27.54
N GLY A 377 -31.63 9.02 28.36
CA GLY A 377 -31.64 9.27 29.81
C GLY A 377 -32.75 8.50 30.55
N GLU A 378 -33.40 9.16 31.51
CA GLU A 378 -34.41 8.51 32.37
C GLU A 378 -35.86 8.78 31.95
N ILE A 379 -36.09 9.36 30.76
CA ILE A 379 -37.43 9.78 30.30
C ILE A 379 -38.44 8.62 30.34
N TYR A 380 -38.00 7.41 29.97
CA TYR A 380 -38.83 6.21 30.00
C TYR A 380 -39.35 5.81 31.38
N LYS A 381 -38.78 6.33 32.48
CA LYS A 381 -39.27 6.01 33.82
C LYS A 381 -40.63 6.62 34.11
N THR A 382 -40.89 7.84 33.62
CA THR A 382 -42.10 8.62 33.97
C THR A 382 -42.86 9.18 32.78
N ASN A 383 -42.21 9.34 31.63
CA ASN A 383 -42.79 9.92 30.42
C ASN A 383 -42.40 9.10 29.16
N GLY A 384 -42.40 7.77 29.31
CA GLY A 384 -42.16 6.82 28.24
C GLY A 384 -43.35 6.65 27.28
N SER A 385 -43.23 5.73 26.33
CA SER A 385 -44.34 5.35 25.44
C SER A 385 -45.31 4.36 26.11
N HIS A 386 -46.33 3.92 25.38
CA HIS A 386 -47.20 2.79 25.76
C HIS A 386 -46.61 1.41 25.38
N GLY A 387 -45.29 1.30 25.30
CA GLY A 387 -44.57 0.05 25.00
C GLY A 387 -43.71 0.12 23.74
N CYS A 388 -44.07 0.97 22.77
CA CYS A 388 -43.26 1.20 21.57
C CYS A 388 -41.88 1.81 21.86
N VAL A 389 -40.98 1.73 20.89
CA VAL A 389 -39.72 2.46 20.94
C VAL A 389 -39.91 3.74 20.11
N ASN A 390 -39.78 4.89 20.76
CA ASN A 390 -39.82 6.20 20.11
C ASN A 390 -38.42 6.56 19.61
N LEU A 391 -38.29 6.87 18.32
CA LEU A 391 -37.02 7.20 17.69
C LEU A 391 -37.03 8.65 17.18
N PRO A 392 -35.85 9.31 17.12
CA PRO A 392 -35.66 10.50 16.30
C PRO A 392 -36.00 10.20 14.84
N TYR A 393 -36.57 11.18 14.14
CA TYR A 393 -37.08 11.01 12.77
C TYR A 393 -36.05 10.42 11.81
N ASN A 394 -34.82 10.95 11.82
CA ASN A 394 -33.73 10.50 10.94
C ASN A 394 -33.28 9.05 11.23
N VAL A 395 -33.27 8.64 12.51
CA VAL A 395 -32.94 7.27 12.91
C VAL A 395 -34.06 6.34 12.43
N ALA A 396 -35.32 6.68 12.68
CA ALA A 396 -36.47 5.90 12.22
C ALA A 396 -36.49 5.71 10.70
N GLN A 397 -36.29 6.80 9.94
CA GLN A 397 -36.19 6.77 8.48
C GLN A 397 -35.07 5.85 8.02
N THR A 398 -33.87 6.01 8.58
CA THR A 398 -32.69 5.25 8.16
C THR A 398 -32.86 3.75 8.41
N ILE A 399 -33.45 3.37 9.56
CA ILE A 399 -33.80 1.96 9.83
C ILE A 399 -34.85 1.50 8.83
N TYR A 400 -35.95 2.24 8.66
CA TYR A 400 -37.06 1.87 7.79
C TYR A 400 -36.62 1.59 6.35
N ASP A 401 -35.78 2.46 5.79
CA ASP A 401 -35.32 2.37 4.42
C ASP A 401 -34.41 1.15 4.20
N ASN A 402 -33.75 0.67 5.26
CA ASN A 402 -32.76 -0.39 5.16
C ASN A 402 -33.19 -1.76 5.71
N ILE A 403 -34.15 -1.80 6.62
CA ILE A 403 -34.62 -3.00 7.31
C ILE A 403 -35.63 -3.79 6.46
N SER A 404 -35.62 -5.10 6.61
CA SER A 404 -36.55 -6.03 5.95
C SER A 404 -37.33 -6.86 6.97
N PRO A 405 -38.58 -7.27 6.67
CA PRO A 405 -39.32 -8.23 7.48
C PRO A 405 -38.47 -9.47 7.81
N GLY A 406 -38.60 -9.98 9.03
CA GLY A 406 -37.76 -11.07 9.56
C GLY A 406 -36.45 -10.61 10.19
N THR A 407 -36.02 -9.35 10.01
CA THR A 407 -34.84 -8.81 10.70
C THR A 407 -35.03 -8.92 12.21
N LYS A 408 -34.01 -9.41 12.92
CA LYS A 408 -34.10 -9.62 14.36
C LYS A 408 -34.04 -8.29 15.11
N ILE A 409 -34.81 -8.19 16.19
CA ILE A 409 -34.86 -7.01 17.06
C ILE A 409 -34.67 -7.53 18.49
N LEU A 410 -33.54 -7.21 19.09
CA LEU A 410 -33.27 -7.53 20.49
C LEU A 410 -33.66 -6.34 21.35
N VAL A 411 -34.39 -6.62 22.42
CA VAL A 411 -34.74 -5.65 23.44
C VAL A 411 -34.26 -6.19 24.78
N HIS A 412 -33.39 -5.45 25.46
CA HIS A 412 -32.82 -5.87 26.74
C HIS A 412 -32.55 -4.68 27.68
N TYR A 413 -32.17 -5.00 28.92
CA TYR A 413 -31.64 -4.06 29.89
C TYR A 413 -30.12 -4.06 29.88
#